data_AF-A0A935ZFC9-F1
#
_entry.id   AF-A0A935ZFC9-F1
#
_cell.length_a   1.000
_cell.length_b   1.000
_cell.length_c   1.000
_cell.angle_alpha   90.00
_cell.angle_beta   90.00
_cell.angle_gamma   90.00
#
_symmetry.space_group_name_H-M   'P 1'
#
loop_
_entity.id
_entity.type
_entity.pdbx_description
1 polymer ?
#
loop_
_entity_poly.entity_id
_entity_poly.type
_entity_poly.pdbx_seq_one_letter_code
_entity_poly.pdbx_strand_id
1 'polypeptide(L)'
;MVESSEVWKRCSSCKKPLSYGAQYYVCSVSTCTRKRTGFAFCSVDCWETHLPLMRHREAWAVEEVAPTKEAWARELAAEAGDGAGASRPASAAASTATGGSAPAPASAPAVVRRAGEPDRGRRIAVPSAPAEPPPPREVLVIASRLKEYIRQRYGMNTSDGVLEPLSDHLRMLCDRAVLAARDEGRKTVLDRDLAFLDDER
;
A
#
# COMPACT_ATOMS: atom_id res chain seq x y z
N MET A 1 -32.37 16.18 17.77
CA MET A 1 -31.79 16.49 16.46
C MET A 1 -30.36 16.90 16.71
N VAL A 2 -29.37 16.07 16.35
CA VAL A 2 -27.95 16.41 16.55
C VAL A 2 -27.50 17.17 15.31
N GLU A 3 -27.06 18.41 15.50
CA GLU A 3 -26.60 19.29 14.44
C GLU A 3 -25.37 18.68 13.72
N SER A 4 -25.40 18.66 12.39
CA SER A 4 -24.36 18.05 11.54
C SER A 4 -22.96 18.69 11.72
N SER A 5 -22.87 19.84 12.38
CA SER A 5 -21.66 20.63 12.66
C SER A 5 -20.80 20.10 13.82
N GLU A 6 -21.30 19.10 14.55
CA GLU A 6 -20.59 18.44 15.66
C GLU A 6 -20.16 17.01 15.33
N VAL A 7 -20.39 16.54 14.10
CA VAL A 7 -20.05 15.17 13.69
C VAL A 7 -18.57 15.09 13.33
N TRP A 8 -17.84 14.27 14.09
CA TRP A 8 -16.44 13.94 13.82
C TRP A 8 -16.32 12.79 12.81
N LYS A 9 -16.97 11.66 13.12
CA LYS A 9 -16.95 10.44 12.30
C LYS A 9 -18.30 9.75 12.31
N ARG A 10 -18.45 8.68 11.53
CA ARG A 10 -19.62 7.79 11.57
C ARG A 10 -19.19 6.41 12.05
N CYS A 11 -20.04 5.80 12.86
CA CYS A 11 -19.86 4.42 13.30
C CYS A 11 -19.74 3.51 12.08
N SER A 12 -18.73 2.65 12.05
CA SER A 12 -18.48 1.80 10.90
C SER A 12 -19.56 0.74 10.68
N SER A 13 -20.21 0.28 11.77
CA SER A 13 -21.27 -0.75 11.74
C SER A 13 -22.67 -0.16 11.52
N CYS A 14 -23.12 0.77 12.37
CA CYS A 14 -24.50 1.28 12.32
C CYS A 14 -24.64 2.67 11.64
N LYS A 15 -23.54 3.26 11.17
CA LYS A 15 -23.49 4.58 10.51
C LYS A 15 -24.00 5.76 11.33
N LYS A 16 -24.29 5.58 12.63
CA LYS A 16 -24.62 6.67 13.56
C LYS A 16 -23.50 7.71 13.60
N PRO A 17 -23.81 9.02 13.64
CA PRO A 17 -22.80 10.06 13.81
C PRO A 17 -22.16 9.97 15.20
N LEU A 18 -20.84 10.09 15.26
CA LEU A 18 -20.03 10.24 16.46
C LEU A 18 -19.69 11.72 16.59
N SER A 19 -20.06 12.33 17.71
CA SER A 19 -19.76 13.74 17.97
C SER A 19 -18.34 13.93 18.50
N TYR A 20 -17.79 15.13 18.34
CA TYR A 20 -16.55 15.53 19.02
C TYR A 20 -16.71 15.39 20.54
N GLY A 21 -15.67 14.95 21.24
CA GLY A 21 -15.71 14.73 22.70
C GLY A 21 -16.52 13.52 23.19
N ALA A 22 -17.20 12.77 22.30
CA ALA A 22 -17.93 11.57 22.70
C ALA A 22 -17.02 10.35 22.87
N GLN A 23 -17.41 9.44 23.76
CA GLN A 23 -16.75 8.14 23.87
C GLN A 23 -17.01 7.30 22.63
N TYR A 24 -15.98 6.67 22.12
CA TYR A 24 -16.05 5.74 21.00
C TYR A 24 -15.10 4.56 21.23
N TYR A 25 -15.35 3.50 20.48
CA TYR A 25 -14.60 2.26 20.61
C TYR A 25 -13.74 2.03 19.36
N VAL A 26 -12.50 1.59 19.59
CA VAL A 26 -11.54 1.20 18.56
C VAL A 26 -11.19 -0.27 18.75
N CYS A 27 -10.90 -0.97 17.65
CA CYS A 27 -10.39 -2.33 17.72
C CYS A 27 -8.91 -2.33 18.12
N SER A 28 -8.49 -3.19 19.04
CA SER A 28 -7.08 -3.34 19.43
C SER A 28 -6.15 -3.79 18.29
N VAL A 29 -6.71 -4.31 17.19
CA VAL A 29 -5.96 -4.77 16.03
C VAL A 29 -5.46 -3.58 15.21
N SER A 30 -4.14 -3.46 15.05
CA SER A 30 -3.49 -2.32 14.39
C SER A 30 -3.88 -2.11 12.92
N THR A 31 -4.33 -3.15 12.21
CA THR A 31 -4.82 -3.05 10.81
C THR A 31 -6.18 -2.35 10.72
N CYS A 32 -6.98 -2.42 11.79
CA CYS A 32 -8.29 -1.77 11.91
C CYS A 32 -8.18 -0.29 12.28
N THR A 33 -7.05 0.15 12.84
CA THR A 33 -6.84 1.51 13.35
C THR A 33 -5.99 2.39 12.42
N ARG A 34 -5.53 1.86 11.27
CA ARG A 34 -4.72 2.64 10.32
C ARG A 34 -5.50 3.82 9.74
N LYS A 35 -4.80 4.90 9.38
CA LYS A 35 -5.40 6.13 8.81
C LYS A 35 -6.40 5.91 7.66
N ARG A 36 -6.20 4.88 6.82
CA ARG A 36 -7.07 4.55 5.68
C ARG A 36 -8.29 3.67 6.03
N THR A 37 -8.17 2.82 7.04
CA THR A 37 -9.21 1.83 7.43
C THR A 37 -9.84 2.12 8.78
N GLY A 38 -9.36 3.14 9.50
CA GLY A 38 -9.64 3.46 10.90
C GLY A 38 -11.11 3.35 11.28
N PHE A 39 -11.50 2.19 11.76
CA PHE A 39 -12.86 1.92 12.21
C PHE A 39 -13.08 2.61 13.55
N ALA A 40 -14.27 3.19 13.68
CA ALA A 40 -14.74 3.80 14.93
C ALA A 40 -16.14 3.27 15.20
N PHE A 41 -16.41 2.84 16.43
CA PHE A 41 -17.69 2.25 16.82
C PHE A 41 -18.32 3.06 17.94
N CYS A 42 -19.65 3.17 17.93
CA CYS A 42 -20.38 3.91 18.97
C CYS A 42 -20.64 3.07 20.24
N SER A 43 -20.49 1.74 20.18
CA SER A 43 -20.71 0.83 21.31
C SER A 43 -19.93 -0.46 21.13
N VAL A 44 -19.78 -1.22 22.21
CA VAL A 44 -19.19 -2.58 22.21
C VAL A 44 -19.97 -3.51 21.27
N ASP A 45 -21.31 -3.46 21.24
CA ASP A 45 -22.11 -4.30 20.32
C ASP A 45 -21.81 -4.00 18.83
N CYS A 46 -21.61 -2.71 18.51
CA CYS A 46 -21.25 -2.30 17.16
C CYS A 46 -19.84 -2.78 16.80
N TRP A 47 -18.94 -2.86 17.77
CA TRP A 47 -17.61 -3.43 17.60
C TRP A 47 -17.64 -4.96 17.45
N GLU A 48 -18.44 -5.68 18.23
CA GLU A 48 -18.61 -7.14 18.13
C GLU A 48 -19.15 -7.57 16.76
N THR A 49 -20.08 -6.79 16.20
CA THR A 49 -20.60 -6.99 14.84
C THR A 49 -19.50 -7.00 13.77
N HIS A 50 -18.36 -6.35 14.02
CA HIS A 50 -17.23 -6.34 13.09
C HIS A 50 -16.39 -7.62 13.13
N LEU A 51 -16.41 -8.38 14.25
CA LEU A 51 -15.51 -9.53 14.47
C LEU A 51 -15.69 -10.65 13.44
N PRO A 52 -16.93 -11.08 13.08
CA PRO A 52 -17.13 -12.13 12.08
C PRO A 52 -16.72 -11.69 10.67
N LEU A 53 -16.87 -10.39 10.35
CA LEU A 53 -16.55 -9.85 9.04
C LEU A 53 -15.05 -9.84 8.79
N MET A 54 -14.27 -9.54 9.84
CA MET A 54 -12.82 -9.36 9.73
C MET A 54 -12.00 -10.55 10.25
N ARG A 55 -12.66 -11.59 10.80
CA ARG A 55 -12.07 -12.85 11.28
C ARG A 55 -11.01 -12.67 12.37
N HIS A 56 -11.21 -11.72 13.28
CA HIS A 56 -10.32 -11.50 14.42
C HIS A 56 -10.86 -12.24 15.64
N ARG A 57 -10.09 -13.18 16.20
CA ARG A 57 -10.52 -14.03 17.33
C ARG A 57 -10.12 -13.49 18.70
N GLU A 58 -9.08 -12.66 18.77
CA GLU A 58 -8.48 -12.14 20.02
C GLU A 58 -8.48 -10.60 20.09
N ALA A 59 -9.38 -9.95 19.35
CA ALA A 59 -9.53 -8.51 19.43
C ALA A 59 -10.33 -8.12 20.68
N TRP A 60 -10.07 -6.92 21.22
CA TRP A 60 -10.90 -6.29 22.24
C TRP A 60 -11.22 -4.84 21.86
N ALA A 61 -12.28 -4.30 22.46
CA ALA A 61 -12.68 -2.90 22.30
C ALA A 61 -11.85 -2.02 23.24
N VAL A 62 -11.17 -1.03 22.67
CA VAL A 62 -10.45 0.01 23.41
C VAL A 62 -11.34 1.25 23.46
N GLU A 63 -11.57 1.76 24.67
CA GLU A 63 -12.33 2.98 24.92
C GLU A 63 -11.46 4.19 24.67
N GLU A 64 -11.90 5.07 23.77
CA GLU A 64 -11.22 6.30 23.41
C GLU A 64 -12.23 7.45 23.43
N VAL A 65 -11.72 8.68 23.59
CA VAL A 65 -12.55 9.89 23.57
C VAL A 65 -12.27 10.63 22.27
N ALA A 66 -13.34 10.94 21.53
CA ALA A 66 -13.22 11.69 20.29
C ALA A 66 -12.54 13.04 20.58
N PRO A 67 -11.56 13.46 19.76
CA PRO A 67 -10.89 14.73 19.98
C PRO A 67 -11.89 15.89 19.97
N THR A 68 -11.55 17.00 20.62
CA THR A 68 -12.35 18.23 20.46
C THR A 68 -12.23 18.75 19.04
N LYS A 69 -13.22 19.52 18.61
CA LYS A 69 -13.25 20.08 17.25
C LYS A 69 -12.02 20.95 16.97
N GLU A 70 -11.55 21.69 17.97
CA GLU A 70 -10.37 22.55 17.91
C GLU A 70 -9.07 21.73 17.86
N ALA A 71 -8.99 20.64 18.62
CA ALA A 71 -7.82 19.74 18.59
C ALA A 71 -7.71 19.04 17.23
N TRP A 72 -8.83 18.54 16.71
CA TRP A 72 -8.88 17.90 15.39
C TRP A 72 -8.54 18.86 14.26
N ALA A 73 -9.01 20.11 14.32
CA ALA A 73 -8.65 21.14 13.35
C ALA A 73 -7.15 21.49 13.39
N ARG A 74 -6.53 21.49 14.57
CA ARG A 74 -5.08 21.71 14.74
C ARG A 74 -4.26 20.56 14.18
N GLU A 75 -4.69 19.31 14.40
CA GLU A 75 -4.06 18.13 13.82
C GLU A 75 -4.13 18.14 12.29
N LEU A 76 -5.31 18.44 11.72
CA LEU A 76 -5.47 18.58 10.27
C LEU A 76 -4.61 19.72 9.68
N ALA A 77 -4.48 20.84 10.39
CA ALA A 77 -3.62 21.95 9.97
C ALA A 77 -2.12 21.61 10.04
N ALA A 78 -1.70 20.83 11.05
CA ALA A 78 -0.33 20.33 11.16
C ALA A 78 -0.02 19.30 10.06
N GLU A 79 -0.95 18.37 9.77
CA GLU A 79 -0.79 17.38 8.69
C GLU A 79 -0.79 18.02 7.29
N ALA A 80 -1.46 19.16 7.09
CA ALA A 80 -1.40 19.92 5.83
C ALA A 80 -0.06 20.66 5.64
N GLY A 81 0.67 20.95 6.73
CA GLY A 81 1.96 21.65 6.70
C GLY A 81 3.15 20.77 6.28
N ASP A 82 3.09 19.47 6.55
CA ASP A 82 4.13 18.49 6.20
C ASP A 82 4.09 18.03 4.72
N GLY A 83 3.06 18.44 3.96
CA GLY A 83 2.91 18.13 2.53
C GLY A 83 3.57 19.13 1.57
N ALA A 84 4.14 20.23 2.06
CA ALA A 84 4.74 21.29 1.25
C ALA A 84 6.28 21.25 1.30
N GLY A 85 6.88 20.13 0.88
CA GLY A 85 8.32 19.94 0.88
C GLY A 85 8.81 19.13 -0.31
N ALA A 86 8.87 19.75 -1.50
CA ALA A 86 9.85 19.56 -2.59
C ALA A 86 9.27 19.85 -3.99
N SER A 87 8.71 21.04 -4.19
CA SER A 87 8.79 21.66 -5.52
C SER A 87 10.21 22.19 -5.68
N ARG A 88 11.03 21.52 -6.51
CA ARG A 88 12.29 22.12 -6.99
C ARG A 88 12.06 22.82 -8.33
N PRO A 89 12.78 23.93 -8.56
CA PRO A 89 12.37 24.99 -9.47
C PRO A 89 12.76 24.72 -10.92
N ALA A 90 12.01 25.32 -11.83
CA ALA A 90 12.40 25.50 -13.21
C ALA A 90 13.72 26.29 -13.29
N SER A 91 14.69 25.77 -14.04
CA SER A 91 15.83 26.56 -14.50
C SER A 91 15.90 26.47 -16.02
N ALA A 92 15.70 27.63 -16.64
CA ALA A 92 15.85 27.87 -18.07
C ALA A 92 17.31 28.19 -18.43
N ALA A 93 17.70 27.82 -19.66
CA ALA A 93 18.60 28.51 -20.60
C ALA A 93 19.28 27.44 -21.50
N ALA A 94 18.87 27.28 -22.77
CA ALA A 94 19.35 28.03 -23.96
C ALA A 94 20.56 27.31 -24.60
N SER A 95 20.75 27.12 -25.91
CA SER A 95 20.04 27.48 -27.14
C SER A 95 20.74 26.77 -28.31
N THR A 96 20.01 26.42 -29.38
CA THR A 96 20.30 26.66 -30.82
C THR A 96 19.26 25.89 -31.66
N ALA A 97 18.27 26.58 -32.25
CA ALA A 97 18.21 27.00 -33.66
C ALA A 97 18.43 25.83 -34.65
N THR A 98 17.55 25.49 -35.59
CA THR A 98 17.03 26.38 -36.66
C THR A 98 15.93 25.67 -37.47
N GLY A 99 14.88 26.41 -37.88
CA GLY A 99 14.07 26.22 -39.11
C GLY A 99 13.26 24.92 -39.28
N GLY A 100 12.01 24.87 -39.74
CA GLY A 100 11.14 25.81 -40.43
C GLY A 100 9.84 25.09 -40.78
N SER A 101 8.88 25.85 -41.32
CA SER A 101 7.45 25.57 -41.46
C SER A 101 7.04 24.33 -42.30
N ALA A 102 5.85 23.82 -41.93
CA ALA A 102 4.81 23.01 -42.62
C ALA A 102 4.83 22.94 -44.19
N PRO A 103 4.14 21.99 -44.88
CA PRO A 103 2.82 21.43 -44.52
C PRO A 103 2.51 19.96 -44.96
N ALA A 104 1.31 19.48 -44.59
CA ALA A 104 0.57 18.39 -45.25
C ALA A 104 0.28 18.75 -46.74
N PRO A 105 -0.11 17.86 -47.69
CA PRO A 105 -1.08 16.76 -47.48
C PRO A 105 -0.94 15.50 -48.41
N ALA A 106 -1.93 14.63 -48.28
CA ALA A 106 -2.58 13.84 -49.34
C ALA A 106 -2.11 12.41 -49.70
N SER A 107 -3.09 11.51 -49.50
CA SER A 107 -3.56 10.47 -50.43
C SER A 107 -2.84 9.12 -50.54
N ALA A 108 -3.69 8.09 -50.58
CA ALA A 108 -3.45 6.66 -50.56
C ALA A 108 -2.71 6.12 -51.80
N PRO A 109 -2.31 4.84 -51.77
CA PRO A 109 -3.20 3.86 -52.42
C PRO A 109 -3.42 2.56 -51.63
N ALA A 110 -4.58 1.97 -51.90
CA ALA A 110 -4.98 0.65 -51.47
C ALA A 110 -4.14 -0.44 -52.17
N VAL A 111 -3.47 -1.29 -51.39
CA VAL A 111 -2.84 -2.52 -51.89
C VAL A 111 -3.74 -3.71 -51.59
N VAL A 112 -4.25 -4.30 -52.67
CA VAL A 112 -5.02 -5.55 -52.71
C VAL A 112 -4.21 -6.67 -52.07
N ARG A 113 -4.76 -7.34 -51.06
CA ARG A 113 -4.19 -8.58 -50.52
C ARG A 113 -4.63 -9.77 -51.37
N ARG A 114 -3.66 -10.49 -51.93
CA ARG A 114 -3.88 -11.81 -52.52
C ARG A 114 -4.10 -12.84 -51.41
N ALA A 115 -5.11 -13.68 -51.60
CA ALA A 115 -5.42 -14.81 -50.72
C ALA A 115 -4.43 -15.96 -50.95
N GLY A 116 -3.94 -16.55 -49.84
CA GLY A 116 -3.25 -17.84 -49.84
C GLY A 116 -1.75 -17.80 -49.53
N GLU A 117 -1.36 -17.54 -48.27
CA GLU A 117 -0.03 -17.93 -47.73
C GLU A 117 -0.13 -18.03 -46.19
N PRO A 118 0.50 -19.04 -45.53
CA PRO A 118 0.19 -19.35 -44.14
C PRO A 118 0.75 -18.31 -43.15
N ASP A 119 -0.11 -17.97 -42.18
CA ASP A 119 0.09 -16.99 -41.12
C ASP A 119 1.30 -17.33 -40.23
N ARG A 120 2.46 -16.77 -40.58
CA ARG A 120 3.61 -16.72 -39.66
C ARG A 120 3.35 -15.60 -38.67
N GLY A 121 2.66 -15.98 -37.59
CA GLY A 121 2.22 -15.14 -36.49
C GLY A 121 3.20 -14.01 -36.17
N ARG A 122 2.67 -12.79 -36.26
CA ARG A 122 3.33 -11.55 -35.86
C ARG A 122 3.69 -11.66 -34.38
N ARG A 123 4.95 -11.97 -34.07
CA ARG A 123 5.49 -11.85 -32.72
C ARG A 123 5.45 -10.37 -32.34
N ILE A 124 4.48 -10.02 -31.49
CA ILE A 124 4.48 -8.75 -30.79
C ILE A 124 5.66 -8.82 -29.83
N ALA A 125 6.74 -8.14 -30.15
CA ALA A 125 7.81 -7.86 -29.21
C ALA A 125 7.19 -7.03 -28.08
N VAL A 126 6.98 -7.64 -26.91
CA VAL A 126 6.70 -6.89 -25.69
C VAL A 126 8.01 -6.17 -25.36
N PRO A 127 8.08 -4.82 -25.41
CA PRO A 127 9.26 -4.12 -24.98
C PRO A 127 9.47 -4.43 -23.50
N SER A 128 10.60 -5.05 -23.19
CA SER A 128 11.04 -5.23 -21.81
C SER A 128 11.16 -3.84 -21.20
N ALA A 129 10.37 -3.57 -20.15
CA ALA A 129 10.39 -2.29 -19.48
C ALA A 129 11.83 -1.95 -19.05
N PRO A 130 12.27 -0.69 -19.22
CA PRO A 130 13.58 -0.27 -18.73
C PRO A 130 13.66 -0.56 -17.24
N ALA A 131 14.77 -1.17 -16.83
CA ALA A 131 15.03 -1.53 -15.44
C ALA A 131 14.92 -0.27 -14.56
N GLU A 132 13.84 -0.18 -13.79
CA GLU A 132 13.71 0.83 -12.75
C GLU A 132 14.87 0.66 -11.75
N PRO A 133 15.41 1.76 -11.21
CA PRO A 133 16.46 1.66 -10.19
C PRO A 133 15.96 0.80 -9.02
N PRO A 134 16.83 -0.04 -8.42
CA PRO A 134 16.43 -0.91 -7.34
C PRO A 134 15.80 -0.08 -6.21
N PRO A 135 14.68 -0.54 -5.63
CA PRO A 135 14.02 0.19 -4.56
C PRO A 135 14.98 0.37 -3.36
N PRO A 136 14.82 1.45 -2.59
CA PRO A 136 15.64 1.68 -1.41
C PRO A 136 15.59 0.49 -0.45
N ARG A 137 16.73 0.19 0.19
CA ARG A 137 16.88 -0.92 1.13
C ARG A 137 16.20 -0.61 2.47
N GLU A 138 14.89 -0.75 2.50
CA GLU A 138 14.08 -0.56 3.71
C GLU A 138 14.10 -1.79 4.62
N VAL A 139 13.89 -1.61 5.92
CA VAL A 139 13.75 -2.75 6.83
C VAL A 139 12.34 -3.34 6.66
N LEU A 140 12.25 -4.61 6.25
CA LEU A 140 10.97 -5.30 6.02
C LEU A 140 10.39 -5.92 7.30
N VAL A 141 11.23 -6.05 8.34
CA VAL A 141 10.88 -6.72 9.59
C VAL A 141 10.45 -5.70 10.66
N ILE A 142 9.38 -6.01 11.38
CA ILE A 142 8.96 -5.20 12.53
C ILE A 142 9.95 -5.42 13.68
N ALA A 143 10.85 -4.47 13.90
CA ALA A 143 11.93 -4.57 14.87
C ALA A 143 11.46 -4.94 16.29
N SER A 144 10.36 -4.33 16.77
CA SER A 144 9.83 -4.60 18.10
C SER A 144 9.37 -6.05 18.25
N ARG A 145 8.70 -6.62 17.25
CA ARG A 145 8.21 -8.00 17.26
C ARG A 145 9.33 -9.02 17.22
N LEU A 146 10.35 -8.79 16.39
CA LEU A 146 11.51 -9.67 16.33
C LEU A 146 12.29 -9.67 17.66
N LYS A 147 12.57 -8.48 18.20
CA LYS A 147 13.30 -8.33 19.47
C LYS A 147 12.53 -8.95 20.62
N GLU A 148 11.22 -8.74 20.66
CA GLU A 148 10.32 -9.35 21.65
C GLU A 148 10.35 -10.88 21.55
N TYR A 149 10.25 -11.44 20.35
CA TYR A 149 10.34 -12.89 20.14
C TYR A 149 11.66 -13.48 20.66
N ILE A 150 12.80 -12.89 20.29
CA ILE A 150 14.12 -13.37 20.72
C ILE A 150 14.28 -13.28 22.24
N ARG A 151 13.80 -12.19 22.85
CA ARG A 151 13.84 -12.01 24.30
C ARG A 151 12.95 -13.01 25.03
N GLN A 152 11.71 -13.20 24.59
CA GLN A 152 10.76 -14.10 25.26
C GLN A 152 11.17 -15.56 25.11
N ARG A 153 11.64 -15.97 23.93
CA ARG A 153 11.99 -17.35 23.64
C ARG A 153 13.35 -17.75 24.22
N TYR A 154 14.31 -16.83 24.22
CA TYR A 154 15.71 -17.15 24.52
C TYR A 154 16.35 -16.24 25.58
N GLY A 155 15.64 -15.25 26.13
CA GLY A 155 16.19 -14.32 27.12
C GLY A 155 17.23 -13.34 26.56
N MET A 156 17.39 -13.27 25.24
CA MET A 156 18.46 -12.50 24.60
C MET A 156 18.01 -11.12 24.14
N ASN A 157 18.95 -10.17 24.08
CA ASN A 157 18.78 -8.90 23.41
C ASN A 157 19.31 -8.98 21.96
N THR A 158 18.80 -8.11 21.08
CA THR A 158 19.18 -8.09 19.66
C THR A 158 19.52 -6.67 19.24
N SER A 159 20.66 -6.50 18.56
CA SER A 159 21.08 -5.22 18.00
C SER A 159 20.26 -4.84 16.76
N ASP A 160 20.22 -3.55 16.43
CA ASP A 160 19.51 -3.05 15.25
C ASP A 160 20.13 -3.52 13.93
N GLY A 161 21.44 -3.80 13.92
CA GLY A 161 22.16 -4.28 12.74
C GLY A 161 21.69 -5.65 12.22
N VAL A 162 20.97 -6.44 13.03
CA VAL A 162 20.43 -7.75 12.59
C VAL A 162 19.23 -7.59 11.64
N LEU A 163 18.57 -6.43 11.66
CA LEU A 163 17.34 -6.19 10.90
C LEU A 163 17.57 -6.14 9.39
N GLU A 164 18.71 -5.59 8.96
CA GLU A 164 19.05 -5.41 7.54
C GLU A 164 19.40 -6.75 6.86
N PRO A 165 20.30 -7.60 7.39
CA PRO A 165 20.57 -8.93 6.83
C PRO A 165 19.33 -9.83 6.78
N LEU A 166 18.46 -9.78 7.80
CA LEU A 166 17.21 -10.53 7.79
C LEU A 166 16.25 -10.01 6.70
N SER A 167 16.18 -8.70 6.50
CA SER A 167 15.37 -8.11 5.43
C SER A 167 15.89 -8.49 4.05
N ASP A 168 17.20 -8.57 3.87
CA ASP A 168 17.82 -9.06 2.64
C ASP A 168 17.51 -10.53 2.38
N HIS A 169 17.49 -11.37 3.41
CA HIS A 169 17.07 -12.76 3.27
C HIS A 169 15.60 -12.87 2.84
N LEU A 170 14.70 -12.10 3.45
CA LEU A 170 13.28 -12.06 3.05
C LEU A 170 13.10 -11.63 1.59
N ARG A 171 13.89 -10.68 1.09
CA ARG A 171 13.85 -10.28 -0.33
C ARG A 171 14.20 -11.44 -1.25
N MET A 172 15.27 -12.17 -0.95
CA MET A 172 15.67 -13.33 -1.76
C MET A 172 14.58 -14.40 -1.81
N LEU A 173 13.88 -14.64 -0.70
CA LEU A 173 12.76 -15.58 -0.64
C LEU A 173 11.59 -15.09 -1.49
N CYS A 174 11.24 -13.80 -1.40
CA CYS A 174 10.20 -13.19 -2.21
C CYS A 174 10.54 -13.23 -3.71
N ASP A 175 11.78 -12.94 -4.09
CA ASP A 175 12.22 -13.00 -5.49
C ASP A 175 12.06 -14.40 -6.06
N ARG A 176 12.44 -15.43 -5.29
CA ARG A 176 12.22 -16.84 -5.66
C ARG A 176 10.74 -17.15 -5.85
N ALA A 177 9.89 -16.73 -4.92
CA ALA A 177 8.44 -16.95 -5.01
C ALA A 177 7.80 -16.22 -6.21
N VAL A 178 8.29 -15.02 -6.53
CA VAL A 178 7.84 -14.26 -7.71
C VAL A 178 8.22 -14.98 -9.01
N LEU A 179 9.42 -15.58 -9.09
CA LEU A 179 9.82 -16.38 -10.25
C LEU A 179 8.90 -17.58 -10.45
N ALA A 180 8.62 -18.34 -9.39
CA ALA A 180 7.67 -19.47 -9.46
C ALA A 180 6.27 -19.03 -9.94
N ALA A 181 5.75 -17.92 -9.39
CA ALA A 181 4.47 -17.36 -9.81
C ALA A 181 4.47 -16.94 -11.29
N ARG A 182 5.59 -16.36 -11.77
CA ARG A 182 5.75 -15.92 -13.16
C ARG A 182 5.84 -17.10 -14.13
N ASP A 183 6.52 -18.18 -13.75
CA ASP A 183 6.64 -19.39 -14.57
C ASP A 183 5.27 -20.05 -14.80
N GLU A 184 4.34 -19.92 -13.85
CA GLU A 184 2.94 -20.31 -14.00
C GLU A 184 2.07 -19.27 -14.74
N GLY A 185 2.64 -18.16 -15.21
CA GLY A 185 1.93 -17.09 -15.90
C GLY A 185 1.06 -16.21 -14.99
N ARG A 186 1.26 -16.27 -13.66
CA ARG A 186 0.50 -15.47 -12.68
C ARG A 186 1.18 -14.14 -12.39
N LYS A 187 0.37 -13.18 -11.93
CA LYS A 187 0.82 -11.87 -11.41
C LYS A 187 0.63 -11.74 -9.90
N THR A 188 0.28 -12.84 -9.25
CA THR A 188 -0.02 -12.89 -7.81
C THR A 188 0.79 -14.03 -7.21
N VAL A 189 1.61 -13.71 -6.21
CA VAL A 189 2.30 -14.69 -5.37
C VAL A 189 1.28 -15.31 -4.41
N LEU A 190 1.27 -16.63 -4.33
CA LEU A 190 0.37 -17.44 -3.51
C LEU A 190 1.18 -18.27 -2.52
N ASP A 191 0.52 -18.83 -1.51
CA ASP A 191 1.16 -19.65 -0.48
C ASP A 191 1.98 -20.81 -1.07
N ARG A 192 1.52 -21.42 -2.16
CA ARG A 192 2.25 -22.49 -2.88
C ARG A 192 3.60 -22.05 -3.44
N ASP A 193 3.76 -20.77 -3.77
CA ASP A 193 5.01 -20.23 -4.30
C ASP A 193 6.09 -20.14 -3.21
N LEU A 194 5.70 -20.23 -1.94
CA LEU A 194 6.56 -20.29 -0.77
C LEU A 194 6.71 -21.71 -0.20
N ALA A 195 6.10 -22.72 -0.82
CA ALA A 195 6.14 -24.11 -0.33
C ALA A 195 7.56 -24.67 -0.22
N PHE A 196 8.52 -24.15 -1.00
CA PHE A 196 9.93 -24.51 -0.90
C PHE A 196 10.55 -24.23 0.49
N LEU A 197 9.92 -23.38 1.31
CA LEU A 197 10.35 -23.12 2.69
C LEU A 197 10.02 -24.28 3.64
N ASP A 198 9.02 -25.11 3.31
CA ASP A 198 8.67 -26.28 4.11
C ASP A 198 9.65 -27.43 3.89
N ASP A 199 10.27 -27.49 2.71
CA ASP A 199 11.26 -28.53 2.36
C ASP A 199 12.62 -28.30 3.07
N GLU A 200 12.89 -27.07 3.52
CA GLU A 200 14.13 -26.67 4.21
C GLU A 200 13.99 -26.64 5.75
N ARG A 201 12.82 -27.02 6.30
CA ARG A 201 12.51 -26.96 7.74
C ARG A 201 12.55 -28.32 8.42
#